data_AF-A0A3N1D3T1-F1
#
_entry.id   AF-A0A3N1D3T1-F1
#
_cell.length_a   1.000
_cell.length_b   1.000
_cell.length_c   1.000
_cell.angle_alpha   90.00
_cell.angle_beta   90.00
_cell.angle_gamma   90.00
#
_symmetry.space_group_name_H-M   'P 1'
#
loop_
_entity.id
_entity.type
_entity.pdbx_description
1 polymer ?
#
loop_
_entity_poly.entity_id
_entity_poly.type
_entity_poly.pdbx_seq_one_letter_code
_entity_poly.pdbx_strand_id
1 'polypeptide(L)'
;MTLSLPDLPGHEGRAAALFAEGASAPAGYQAVCSCGWTDRRRYPATPEGVEGAEYQWWSRHVPPLLAAAPPKELVIKSNVLGEQIMKLAGERPVAAVALLARMERWQRVLLDQAVDRARESGASWSEVGDAMGISKQAAHERFRRG
;
A
#
# COMPACT_ATOMS: atom_id res chain seq x y z
N MET A 1 14.45 17.08 -1.85
CA MET A 1 14.94 15.70 -1.69
C MET A 1 13.76 14.77 -1.93
N THR A 2 13.99 13.49 -2.25
CA THR A 2 12.91 12.50 -2.32
C THR A 2 12.93 11.66 -1.05
N LEU A 3 11.78 11.52 -0.42
CA LEU A 3 11.56 10.73 0.79
C LEU A 3 10.85 9.43 0.41
N SER A 4 11.33 8.30 0.92
CA SER A 4 10.73 7.01 0.65
C SER A 4 10.66 6.16 1.92
N LEU A 5 9.72 5.23 1.95
CA LEU A 5 9.55 4.27 3.03
C LEU A 5 9.62 2.85 2.45
N PRO A 6 10.42 1.94 3.02
CA PRO A 6 10.53 0.57 2.52
C PRO A 6 9.21 -0.20 2.48
N ASP A 7 8.26 0.18 3.35
CA ASP A 7 6.96 -0.48 3.48
C ASP A 7 5.91 0.07 2.50
N LEU A 8 6.21 1.16 1.78
CA LEU A 8 5.31 1.82 0.84
C LEU A 8 5.97 2.05 -0.53
N PRO A 9 6.24 0.97 -1.29
CA PRO A 9 6.78 1.11 -2.64
C PRO A 9 5.82 1.92 -3.53
N GLY A 10 6.36 2.83 -4.35
CA GLY A 10 5.57 3.68 -5.24
C GLY A 10 4.95 4.92 -4.56
N HIS A 11 5.23 5.14 -3.28
CA HIS A 11 4.85 6.35 -2.54
C HIS A 11 6.08 7.12 -2.08
N GLU A 12 6.69 7.84 -3.01
CA GLU A 12 7.84 8.70 -2.78
C GLU A 12 7.38 10.15 -2.59
N GLY A 13 7.64 10.70 -1.41
CA GLY A 13 7.34 12.07 -1.05
C GLY A 13 8.41 13.05 -1.49
N ARG A 14 8.02 14.30 -1.75
CA ARG A 14 8.97 15.40 -1.93
C ARG A 14 8.33 16.75 -1.64
N ALA A 15 9.16 17.71 -1.26
CA ALA A 15 8.82 19.13 -1.34
C ALA A 15 8.94 19.61 -2.80
N ALA A 16 7.81 19.79 -3.48
CA ALA A 16 7.77 20.39 -4.81
C ALA A 16 7.86 21.91 -4.73
N ALA A 17 8.82 22.50 -5.44
CA ALA A 17 8.92 23.96 -5.57
C ALA A 17 7.76 24.51 -6.40
N LEU A 18 7.16 25.58 -5.92
CA LEU A 18 6.15 26.37 -6.63
C LEU A 18 6.83 27.63 -7.17
N PHE A 19 6.61 27.95 -8.44
CA PHE A 19 7.18 29.13 -9.08
C PHE A 19 6.08 30.14 -9.40
N ALA A 20 6.37 31.42 -9.17
CA ALA A 20 5.57 32.48 -9.75
C ALA A 20 5.91 32.60 -11.24
N GLU A 21 4.98 33.16 -12.02
CA GLU A 21 5.16 33.33 -13.45
C GLU A 21 6.39 34.22 -13.74
N GLY A 22 7.33 33.70 -14.54
CA GLY A 22 8.59 34.39 -14.85
C GLY A 22 9.65 34.40 -13.74
N ALA A 23 9.40 33.78 -12.58
CA ALA A 23 10.37 33.75 -11.48
C ALA A 23 11.39 32.61 -11.63
N SER A 24 12.67 32.91 -11.39
CA SER A 24 13.74 31.90 -11.32
C SER A 24 13.89 31.27 -9.93
N ALA A 25 13.35 31.91 -8.90
CA ALA A 25 13.36 31.42 -7.52
C ALA A 25 11.98 30.85 -7.12
N PRO A 26 11.94 29.82 -6.25
CA PRO A 26 10.69 29.29 -5.72
C PRO A 26 9.93 30.38 -4.94
N ALA A 27 8.63 30.49 -5.18
CA ALA A 27 7.69 31.26 -4.36
C ALA A 27 7.27 30.49 -3.10
N GLY A 28 7.50 29.16 -3.06
CA GLY A 28 7.23 28.32 -1.91
C GLY A 28 7.37 26.83 -2.24
N TYR A 29 6.93 25.99 -1.31
CA TYR A 29 6.96 24.54 -1.45
C TYR A 29 5.59 23.91 -1.14
N GLN A 30 5.35 22.74 -1.70
CA GLN A 30 4.16 21.94 -1.47
C GLN A 30 4.53 20.47 -1.34
N ALA A 31 3.86 19.76 -0.44
CA ALA A 31 4.06 18.33 -0.28
C ALA A 31 3.37 17.59 -1.44
N VAL A 32 4.13 16.73 -2.13
CA VAL A 32 3.59 15.86 -3.18
C VAL A 32 4.11 14.44 -3.03
N CYS A 33 3.41 13.49 -3.63
CA CYS A 33 3.79 12.08 -3.68
C CYS A 33 3.81 11.58 -5.12
N SER A 34 4.66 10.60 -5.43
CA SER A 34 4.71 9.92 -6.74
C SER A 34 3.39 9.27 -7.16
N CYS A 35 2.52 8.94 -6.19
CA CYS A 35 1.17 8.42 -6.48
C CYS A 35 0.17 9.51 -6.93
N GLY A 36 0.61 10.76 -7.12
CA GLY A 36 -0.21 11.89 -7.53
C GLY A 36 -0.85 12.67 -6.38
N TRP A 37 -0.69 12.23 -5.12
CA TRP A 37 -1.18 13.00 -3.98
C TRP A 37 -0.46 14.34 -3.86
N THR A 38 -1.23 15.39 -3.58
CA THR A 38 -0.73 16.76 -3.38
C THR A 38 -1.46 17.38 -2.20
N ASP A 39 -0.71 17.88 -1.23
CA ASP A 39 -1.30 18.55 -0.07
C ASP A 39 -1.88 19.92 -0.47
N ARG A 40 -2.90 20.41 0.23
CA ARG A 40 -3.46 21.75 -0.05
C ARG A 40 -2.60 22.88 0.54
N ARG A 41 -1.83 22.60 1.58
CA ARG A 41 -1.00 23.57 2.30
C ARG A 41 0.25 23.89 1.49
N ARG A 42 0.57 25.18 1.43
CA ARG A 42 1.80 25.71 0.86
C ARG A 42 2.70 26.21 1.97
N TYR A 43 3.99 26.07 1.75
CA TYR A 43 5.05 26.42 2.69
C TYR A 43 5.92 27.53 2.10
N PRO A 44 6.50 28.40 2.94
CA PRO A 44 7.32 29.53 2.48
C PRO A 44 8.59 29.06 1.75
N ALA A 45 9.15 29.91 0.89
CA ALA A 45 10.39 29.66 0.15
C ALA A 45 11.63 29.75 1.05
N THR A 46 11.72 28.86 2.03
CA THR A 46 12.75 28.80 3.07
C THR A 46 13.15 27.35 3.31
N PRO A 47 14.32 27.06 3.88
CA PRO A 47 14.69 25.72 4.32
C PRO A 47 13.62 25.08 5.21
N GLU A 48 13.07 25.84 6.16
CA GLU A 48 12.01 25.39 7.07
C GLU A 48 10.72 25.06 6.30
N GLY A 49 10.48 25.72 5.17
CA GLY A 49 9.36 25.41 4.29
C GLY A 49 9.53 24.11 3.50
N VAL A 50 10.77 23.75 3.17
CA VAL A 50 11.10 22.43 2.60
C VAL A 50 10.82 21.35 3.63
N GLU A 51 11.37 21.50 4.84
CA GLU A 51 11.14 20.56 5.95
C GLU A 51 9.66 20.45 6.31
N GLY A 52 8.93 21.58 6.33
CA GLY A 52 7.50 21.60 6.58
C GLY A 52 6.69 20.85 5.52
N ALA A 53 7.02 20.99 4.24
CA ALA A 53 6.38 20.22 3.16
C ALA A 53 6.70 18.72 3.26
N GLU A 54 7.94 18.38 3.57
CA GLU A 54 8.39 17.01 3.78
C GLU A 54 7.68 16.34 4.98
N TYR A 55 7.61 17.04 6.11
CA TYR A 55 6.87 16.59 7.29
C TYR A 55 5.37 16.45 7.02
N GLN A 56 4.79 17.32 6.19
CA GLN A 56 3.37 17.23 5.83
C GLN A 56 3.06 15.95 5.05
N TRP A 57 3.92 15.57 4.11
CA TRP A 57 3.79 14.28 3.43
C TRP A 57 3.84 13.12 4.43
N TRP A 58 4.83 13.12 5.33
CA TRP A 58 4.98 12.07 6.34
C TRP A 58 3.81 12.02 7.34
N SER A 59 3.28 13.16 7.76
CA SER A 59 2.25 13.22 8.82
C SER A 59 0.82 13.06 8.30
N ARG A 60 0.54 13.36 7.02
CA ARG A 60 -0.82 13.31 6.47
C ARG A 60 -1.02 12.25 5.41
N HIS A 61 -0.02 11.99 4.56
CA HIS A 61 -0.18 11.06 3.45
C HIS A 61 0.24 9.64 3.82
N VAL A 62 1.37 9.49 4.52
CA VAL A 62 1.91 8.18 4.89
C VAL A 62 1.02 7.37 5.84
N PRO A 63 0.38 7.92 6.91
CA PRO A 63 -0.34 7.11 7.87
C PRO A 63 -1.49 6.27 7.29
N PRO A 64 -2.39 6.79 6.44
CA PRO A 64 -3.43 5.97 5.83
C PRO A 64 -2.86 4.90 4.89
N LEU A 65 -1.71 5.14 4.25
CA LEU A 65 -1.04 4.16 3.41
C LEU A 65 -0.45 3.01 4.24
N LEU A 66 0.23 3.32 5.35
CA LEU A 66 0.75 2.30 6.26
C LEU A 66 -0.37 1.48 6.90
N ALA A 67 -1.51 2.11 7.20
CA ALA A 67 -2.67 1.41 7.74
C ALA A 67 -3.29 0.43 6.73
N ALA A 68 -3.20 0.71 5.42
CA ALA A 68 -3.73 -0.13 4.36
C ALA A 68 -2.74 -1.19 3.86
N ALA A 69 -1.43 -0.96 4.01
CA ALA A 69 -0.40 -1.87 3.53
C ALA A 69 -0.18 -3.06 4.48
N PRO A 70 0.07 -4.27 3.96
CA PRO A 70 0.52 -5.37 4.80
C PRO A 70 1.90 -5.06 5.39
N PRO A 71 2.17 -5.43 6.67
CA PRO A 71 3.51 -5.28 7.23
C PRO A 71 4.57 -5.99 6.39
N LYS A 72 5.65 -5.30 6.03
CA LYS A 72 6.72 -5.83 5.16
C LYS A 72 7.29 -7.17 5.62
N GLU A 73 7.42 -7.38 6.93
CA GLU A 73 7.89 -8.65 7.49
C GLU A 73 6.99 -9.83 7.10
N LEU A 74 5.67 -9.63 7.04
CA LEU A 74 4.73 -10.67 6.61
C LEU A 74 4.83 -10.92 5.10
N VAL A 75 5.07 -9.87 4.30
CA VAL A 75 5.30 -10.01 2.85
C VAL A 75 6.57 -10.82 2.58
N ILE A 76 7.67 -10.52 3.28
CA ILE A 76 8.93 -11.25 3.16
C ILE A 76 8.72 -12.73 3.50
N LYS A 77 8.07 -13.02 4.63
CA LYS A 77 7.77 -14.42 5.03
C LYS A 77 6.90 -15.15 4.01
N SER A 78 5.92 -14.48 3.43
CA SER A 78 5.09 -15.05 2.36
C SER A 78 5.92 -15.42 1.13
N ASN A 79 6.84 -14.55 0.71
CA ASN A 79 7.74 -14.84 -0.43
C ASN A 79 8.66 -16.02 -0.15
N VAL A 80 9.30 -16.04 1.04
CA VAL A 80 10.16 -17.15 1.47
C VAL A 80 9.40 -18.47 1.51
N LEU A 81 8.16 -18.47 2.02
CA LEU A 81 7.31 -19.66 2.00
C LEU A 81 7.03 -20.14 0.56
N GLY A 82 6.73 -19.22 -0.35
CA GLY A 82 6.52 -19.54 -1.77
C GLY A 82 7.75 -20.19 -2.41
N GLU A 83 8.95 -19.63 -2.19
CA GLU A 83 10.21 -20.19 -2.66
C GLU A 83 10.47 -21.59 -2.10
N GLN A 84 10.21 -21.80 -0.81
CA GLN A 84 10.37 -23.10 -0.16
C GLN A 84 9.40 -24.14 -0.71
N ILE A 85 8.15 -23.76 -1.02
CA ILE A 85 7.17 -24.65 -1.66
C ILE A 85 7.62 -25.00 -3.07
N MET A 86 8.17 -24.05 -3.84
CA MET A 86 8.70 -24.32 -5.18
C MET A 86 9.88 -25.29 -5.14
N LYS A 87 10.78 -25.14 -4.16
CA LYS A 87 11.85 -26.12 -3.93
C LYS A 87 11.29 -27.50 -3.57
N LEU A 88 10.31 -27.54 -2.66
CA LEU A 88 9.64 -28.78 -2.29
C LEU A 88 8.96 -29.46 -3.49
N ALA A 89 8.36 -28.69 -4.40
CA ALA A 89 7.75 -29.23 -5.61
C ALA A 89 8.78 -29.91 -6.54
N GLY A 90 10.02 -29.41 -6.59
CA GLY A 90 11.10 -30.06 -7.34
C GLY A 90 11.61 -31.35 -6.70
N GLU A 91 11.65 -31.41 -5.36
CA GLU A 91 12.19 -32.56 -4.61
C GLU A 91 11.14 -33.64 -4.31
N ARG A 92 9.92 -33.22 -3.96
CA ARG A 92 8.82 -34.07 -3.45
C ARG A 92 7.46 -33.54 -3.93
N PRO A 93 7.09 -33.72 -5.22
CA PRO A 93 5.92 -33.08 -5.83
C PRO A 93 4.58 -33.35 -5.11
N VAL A 94 4.31 -34.60 -4.73
CA VAL A 94 3.06 -34.97 -4.03
C VAL A 94 2.97 -34.31 -2.65
N ALA A 95 4.10 -34.17 -1.95
CA ALA A 95 4.15 -33.48 -0.67
C ALA A 95 3.87 -31.97 -0.82
N ALA A 96 4.37 -31.34 -1.90
CA ALA A 96 4.06 -29.95 -2.22
C ALA A 96 2.56 -29.76 -2.50
N VAL A 97 1.92 -30.65 -3.26
CA VAL A 97 0.47 -30.63 -3.51
C VAL A 97 -0.31 -30.75 -2.19
N ALA A 98 0.08 -31.68 -1.31
CA ALA A 98 -0.59 -31.84 -0.02
C ALA A 98 -0.47 -30.59 0.87
N LEU A 99 0.69 -29.93 0.87
CA LEU A 99 0.90 -28.67 1.59
C LEU A 99 0.06 -27.53 1.00
N LEU A 100 0.06 -27.35 -0.32
CA LEU A 100 -0.73 -26.33 -1.01
C LEU A 100 -2.24 -26.53 -0.78
N ALA A 101 -2.72 -27.77 -0.85
CA ALA A 101 -4.12 -28.09 -0.55
C ALA A 101 -4.48 -27.78 0.92
N ARG A 102 -3.53 -27.98 1.85
CA ARG A 102 -3.71 -27.53 3.24
C ARG A 102 -3.78 -26.00 3.30
N MET A 103 -2.88 -25.30 2.62
CA MET A 103 -2.83 -23.83 2.56
C MET A 103 -4.12 -23.20 2.06
N GLU A 104 -4.66 -23.71 0.96
CA GLU A 104 -5.91 -23.22 0.39
C GLU A 104 -7.07 -23.23 1.39
N ARG A 105 -7.15 -24.26 2.26
CA ARG A 105 -8.26 -24.38 3.23
C ARG A 105 -8.25 -23.26 4.27
N TRP A 106 -7.11 -22.98 4.91
CA TRP A 106 -7.07 -21.90 5.91
C TRP A 106 -6.95 -20.52 5.28
N GLN A 107 -6.35 -20.41 4.09
CA GLN A 107 -6.32 -19.16 3.33
C GLN A 107 -7.73 -18.68 2.98
N ARG A 108 -8.63 -19.56 2.53
CA ARG A 108 -10.03 -19.22 2.27
C ARG A 108 -10.73 -18.68 3.52
N VAL A 109 -10.63 -19.41 4.64
CA VAL A 109 -11.26 -19.01 5.92
C VAL A 109 -10.72 -17.67 6.43
N LEU A 110 -9.40 -17.46 6.38
CA LEU A 110 -8.79 -16.20 6.82
C LEU A 110 -9.16 -15.04 5.90
N LEU A 111 -9.29 -15.28 4.60
CA LEU A 111 -9.68 -14.25 3.64
C LEU A 111 -11.13 -13.79 3.89
N ASP A 112 -12.06 -14.73 4.09
CA ASP A 112 -13.45 -14.40 4.41
C ASP A 112 -13.51 -13.54 5.69
N GLN A 113 -12.83 -13.99 6.75
CA GLN A 113 -12.74 -13.27 8.02
C GLN A 113 -12.08 -11.88 7.92
N ALA A 114 -11.12 -11.71 7.01
CA ALA A 114 -10.47 -10.42 6.80
C ALA A 114 -11.38 -9.46 6.02
N VAL A 115 -12.11 -9.97 5.03
CA VAL A 115 -13.12 -9.20 4.30
C VAL A 115 -14.23 -8.76 5.24
N ASP A 116 -14.75 -9.65 6.08
CA ASP A 116 -15.78 -9.31 7.07
C ASP A 116 -15.33 -8.15 7.97
N ARG A 117 -14.13 -8.26 8.55
CA ARG A 117 -13.56 -7.19 9.39
C ARG A 117 -13.34 -5.89 8.63
N ALA A 118 -12.90 -5.95 7.37
CA ALA A 118 -12.74 -4.76 6.54
C ALA A 118 -14.09 -4.09 6.28
N ARG A 119 -15.13 -4.89 5.99
CA ARG A 119 -16.52 -4.43 5.78
C ARG A 119 -17.11 -3.82 7.06
N GLU A 120 -16.92 -4.46 8.21
CA GLU A 120 -17.33 -3.95 9.53
C GLU A 120 -16.64 -2.63 9.88
N SER A 121 -15.39 -2.47 9.44
CA SER A 121 -14.60 -1.24 9.62
C SER A 121 -14.95 -0.13 8.61
N GLY A 122 -15.94 -0.36 7.74
CA GLY A 122 -16.44 0.63 6.79
C GLY A 122 -15.81 0.61 5.40
N ALA A 123 -14.90 -0.32 5.10
CA ALA A 123 -14.32 -0.44 3.75
C ALA A 123 -15.41 -0.72 2.72
N SER A 124 -15.33 -0.09 1.55
CA SER A 124 -16.22 -0.29 0.41
C SER A 124 -15.84 -1.56 -0.38
N TRP A 125 -16.77 -2.07 -1.20
CA TRP A 125 -16.47 -3.18 -2.11
C TRP A 125 -15.45 -2.81 -3.19
N SER A 126 -15.27 -1.52 -3.47
CA SER A 126 -14.20 -1.07 -4.36
C SER A 126 -12.85 -1.29 -3.69
N GLU A 127 -12.68 -0.82 -2.46
CA GLU A 127 -11.43 -0.96 -1.71
C GLU A 127 -11.05 -2.44 -1.48
N VAL A 128 -12.03 -3.30 -1.18
CA VAL A 128 -11.79 -4.75 -1.08
C VAL A 128 -11.37 -5.34 -2.43
N GLY A 129 -12.02 -4.95 -3.53
CA GLY A 129 -11.65 -5.40 -4.88
C GLY A 129 -10.25 -4.97 -5.27
N ASP A 130 -9.92 -3.69 -5.05
CA ASP A 130 -8.61 -3.11 -5.34
C ASP A 130 -7.51 -3.82 -4.55
N ALA A 131 -7.72 -4.07 -3.25
CA ALA A 131 -6.76 -4.82 -2.41
C ALA A 131 -6.54 -6.27 -2.87
N MET A 132 -7.54 -6.87 -3.51
CA MET A 132 -7.49 -8.24 -4.03
C MET A 132 -7.07 -8.34 -5.50
N GLY A 133 -6.91 -7.19 -6.20
CA GLY A 133 -6.64 -7.17 -7.64
C GLY A 133 -7.81 -7.67 -8.50
N ILE A 134 -9.05 -7.52 -8.03
CA ILE A 134 -10.27 -7.93 -8.75
C ILE A 134 -11.27 -6.77 -8.83
N SER A 135 -12.26 -6.86 -9.73
CA SER A 135 -13.28 -5.82 -9.83
C SER A 135 -14.18 -5.77 -8.60
N LYS A 136 -14.78 -4.59 -8.32
CA LYS A 136 -15.81 -4.40 -7.30
C LYS A 136 -16.94 -5.44 -7.42
N GLN A 137 -17.42 -5.72 -8.62
CA GLN A 137 -18.48 -6.70 -8.86
C GLN A 137 -18.02 -8.12 -8.51
N ALA A 138 -16.78 -8.49 -8.87
CA ALA A 138 -16.21 -9.79 -8.55
C ALA A 138 -16.03 -9.96 -7.03
N ALA A 139 -15.55 -8.93 -6.33
CA ALA A 139 -15.46 -8.93 -4.87
C ALA A 139 -16.85 -9.06 -4.23
N HIS A 140 -17.81 -8.23 -4.64
CA HIS A 140 -19.17 -8.28 -4.12
C HIS A 140 -19.78 -9.66 -4.33
N GLU A 141 -19.76 -10.23 -5.54
CA GLU A 141 -20.41 -11.53 -5.77
C GLU A 141 -19.72 -12.67 -4.99
N ARG A 142 -18.40 -12.60 -4.81
CA ARG A 142 -17.65 -13.59 -4.03
C ARG A 142 -18.01 -13.60 -2.55
N PHE A 143 -18.30 -12.43 -1.96
CA PHE A 143 -18.49 -12.28 -0.51
C PHE A 143 -19.89 -11.83 -0.10
N ARG A 144 -20.82 -11.66 -1.03
CA ARG A 144 -22.24 -11.30 -0.78
C ARG A 144 -23.02 -12.41 -0.08
N ARG A 145 -22.46 -13.61 0.01
CA ARG A 145 -23.06 -14.78 0.67
C ARG A 145 -21.99 -15.51 1.48
N GLY A 146 -21.75 -15.02 2.68
CA GLY A 146 -21.24 -15.75 3.84
C GLY A 146 -22.24 -15.53 4.97
#